data_AF-A0A060XNN0-F1
#
_entry.id   AF-A0A060XNN0-F1
#
_cell.length_a   1.000
_cell.length_b   1.000
_cell.length_c   1.000
_cell.angle_alpha   90.00
_cell.angle_beta   90.00
_cell.angle_gamma   90.00
#
_symmetry.space_group_name_H-M   'P 1'
#
loop_
_entity.id
_entity.type
_entity.pdbx_description
1 polymer ?
#
loop_
_entity_poly.entity_id
_entity_poly.type
_entity_poly.pdbx_seq_one_letter_code
_entity_poly.pdbx_strand_id
1 'polypeptide(L)'
;MVWLLTKLLGVTLYFLQVLVLSNLDYCPVVWSSAARKDLVKLQLPQNGAAHLALNCNQRADKNTMHASLSWLRVEERLTASLLLFYKKR
;
A
#
# COMPACT_ATOMS: atom_id res chain seq x y z
N MET A 1 -15.92 15.12 -18.60
CA MET A 1 -14.44 15.32 -18.67
C MET A 1 -13.74 15.13 -17.31
N VAL A 2 -14.26 15.64 -16.19
CA VAL A 2 -13.66 15.46 -14.84
C VAL A 2 -13.55 13.99 -14.40
N TRP A 3 -14.51 13.14 -14.76
CA TRP A 3 -14.52 11.70 -14.45
C TRP A 3 -13.41 10.88 -15.12
N LEU A 4 -12.89 11.33 -16.27
CA LEU A 4 -11.82 10.65 -16.98
C LEU A 4 -10.45 11.01 -16.36
N LEU A 5 -10.30 12.25 -15.91
CA LEU A 5 -9.11 12.75 -15.22
C LEU A 5 -8.95 12.12 -13.83
N THR A 6 -10.02 11.94 -13.06
CA THR A 6 -9.94 11.20 -11.78
C THR A 6 -9.59 9.73 -11.97
N LYS A 7 -10.10 9.08 -13.02
CA LYS A 7 -9.69 7.72 -13.38
C LYS A 7 -8.24 7.64 -13.87
N LEU A 8 -7.77 8.57 -14.70
CA LEU A 8 -6.38 8.60 -15.16
C LEU A 8 -5.39 8.90 -14.01
N LEU A 9 -5.73 9.84 -13.12
CA LEU A 9 -4.97 10.10 -11.89
C LEU A 9 -4.98 8.88 -10.98
N GLY A 10 -6.13 8.21 -10.83
CA GLY A 10 -6.25 6.98 -10.06
C GLY A 10 -5.39 5.84 -10.61
N VAL A 11 -5.33 5.66 -11.94
CA VAL A 11 -4.51 4.63 -12.60
C VAL A 11 -3.02 4.95 -12.49
N THR A 12 -2.62 6.20 -12.64
CA THR A 12 -1.20 6.62 -12.50
C THR A 12 -0.73 6.56 -11.04
N LEU A 13 -1.56 6.95 -10.07
CA LEU A 13 -1.31 6.73 -8.64
C LEU A 13 -1.23 5.24 -8.31
N TYR A 14 -2.14 4.42 -8.84
CA TYR A 14 -2.11 2.98 -8.68
C TYR A 14 -0.81 2.38 -9.23
N PHE A 15 -0.37 2.80 -10.41
CA PHE A 15 0.90 2.35 -11.00
C PHE A 15 2.12 2.76 -10.17
N LEU A 16 2.17 4.01 -9.71
CA LEU A 16 3.21 4.47 -8.77
C LEU A 16 3.17 3.64 -7.49
N GLN A 17 1.99 3.28 -7.01
CA GLN A 17 1.83 2.51 -5.80
C GLN A 17 2.24 1.04 -5.97
N VAL A 18 1.87 0.40 -7.08
CA VAL A 18 2.35 -0.94 -7.45
C VAL A 18 3.86 -0.93 -7.60
N LEU A 19 4.44 0.11 -8.22
CA LEU A 19 5.88 0.27 -8.36
C LEU A 19 6.55 0.45 -6.98
N VAL A 20 6.00 1.32 -6.12
CA VAL A 20 6.52 1.55 -4.77
C VAL A 20 6.35 0.30 -3.89
N LEU A 21 5.22 -0.39 -3.97
CA LEU A 21 4.94 -1.66 -3.27
C LEU A 21 5.86 -2.78 -3.78
N SER A 22 6.15 -2.83 -5.08
CA SER A 22 7.10 -3.78 -5.66
C SER A 22 8.54 -3.50 -5.20
N ASN A 23 8.91 -2.22 -5.06
CA ASN A 23 10.20 -1.83 -4.49
C ASN A 23 10.28 -2.12 -2.97
N LEU A 24 9.16 -2.02 -2.26
CA LEU A 24 9.01 -2.44 -0.86
C LEU A 24 9.25 -3.95 -0.71
N ASP A 25 8.72 -4.75 -1.64
CA ASP A 25 8.93 -6.20 -1.68
C ASP A 25 10.34 -6.58 -2.13
N TYR A 26 10.98 -5.76 -2.99
CA TYR A 26 12.33 -6.01 -3.49
C TYR A 26 13.43 -5.67 -2.46
N CYS A 27 13.23 -4.63 -1.65
CA CYS A 27 14.24 -4.17 -0.69
C CYS A 27 13.74 -4.12 0.77
N PRO A 28 13.18 -5.22 1.30
CA PRO A 28 12.57 -5.23 2.63
C PRO A 28 13.59 -4.89 3.74
N VAL A 29 14.89 -5.17 3.52
CA VAL A 29 15.98 -4.85 4.46
C VAL A 29 16.26 -3.34 4.54
N VAL A 30 16.14 -2.60 3.44
CA VAL A 30 16.31 -1.14 3.48
C VAL A 30 15.11 -0.50 4.16
N TRP A 31 13.91 -0.98 3.85
CA TRP A 31 12.67 -0.47 4.45
C TRP A 31 12.49 -0.89 5.92
N SER A 32 13.11 -1.97 6.38
CA SER A 32 13.12 -2.34 7.81
C SER A 32 13.92 -1.36 8.68
N SER A 33 14.91 -0.70 8.09
CA SER A 33 15.66 0.37 8.73
C SER A 33 14.97 1.74 8.64
N ALA A 34 13.91 1.85 7.83
CA ALA A 34 13.21 3.12 7.62
C ALA A 34 12.43 3.54 8.87
N ALA A 35 12.41 4.85 9.13
CA ALA A 35 11.67 5.39 10.25
C ALA A 35 10.17 5.17 10.07
N ARG A 36 9.46 4.90 11.17
CA ARG A 36 8.00 4.68 11.17
C ARG A 36 7.21 5.79 10.47
N LYS A 37 7.68 7.04 10.59
CA LYS A 37 7.10 8.20 9.89
C LYS A 37 7.03 8.02 8.37
N ASP A 38 8.01 7.35 7.77
CA ASP A 38 8.09 7.15 6.33
C ASP A 38 7.21 5.96 5.90
N LEU A 39 7.09 4.94 6.76
CA LEU A 39 6.08 3.87 6.59
C LEU A 39 4.65 4.40 6.65
N VAL A 40 4.36 5.35 7.54
CA VAL A 40 3.05 6.01 7.63
C VAL A 40 2.75 6.80 6.35
N LYS A 41 3.74 7.49 5.76
CA LYS A 41 3.57 8.17 4.47
C LYS A 41 3.23 7.21 3.35
N LEU A 42 3.72 5.97 3.39
CA LEU A 42 3.39 4.91 2.43
C LEU A 42 2.02 4.29 2.67
N GLN A 43 1.54 4.28 3.92
CA GLN A 43 0.21 3.80 4.28
C GLN A 43 -0.90 4.73 3.75
N LEU A 44 -0.66 6.03 3.67
CA LEU A 44 -1.63 7.02 3.14
C LEU A 44 -2.07 6.74 1.70
N PRO A 45 -1.17 6.62 0.70
CA PRO A 45 -1.55 6.28 -0.66
C PRO A 45 -2.16 4.87 -0.70
N GLN A 46 -1.66 3.91 0.10
CA GLN A 46 -2.28 2.59 0.19
C GLN A 46 -3.76 2.65 0.56
N ASN A 47 -4.09 3.41 1.61
CA ASN A 47 -5.48 3.61 2.03
C ASN A 47 -6.28 4.35 0.95
N GLY A 48 -5.68 5.34 0.28
CA GLY A 48 -6.31 6.05 -0.84
C GLY A 48 -6.69 5.12 -1.99
N ALA A 49 -5.80 4.20 -2.36
CA ALA A 49 -6.11 3.19 -3.36
C ALA A 49 -7.17 2.19 -2.87
N ALA A 50 -7.16 1.81 -1.59
CA ALA A 50 -8.18 0.94 -1.02
C ALA A 50 -9.57 1.59 -1.08
N HIS A 51 -9.66 2.89 -0.78
CA HIS A 51 -10.90 3.65 -0.94
C HIS A 51 -11.38 3.69 -2.39
N LEU A 52 -10.45 3.90 -3.34
CA LEU A 52 -10.78 3.91 -4.77
C LEU A 52 -11.22 2.52 -5.26
N ALA A 53 -10.54 1.46 -4.83
CA ALA A 53 -10.84 0.08 -5.23
C ALA A 53 -12.20 -0.39 -4.70
N LEU A 54 -12.55 -0.04 -3.46
CA LEU A 54 -13.83 -0.38 -2.84
C LEU A 54 -14.94 0.63 -3.12
N ASN A 55 -14.62 1.73 -3.82
CA ASN A 55 -15.53 2.85 -4.05
C ASN A 55 -16.25 3.31 -2.76
N CYS A 56 -15.51 3.38 -1.65
CA CYS A 56 -16.07 3.66 -0.33
C CYS A 56 -15.69 5.06 0.18
N ASN A 57 -16.47 5.58 1.13
CA ASN A 57 -16.22 6.90 1.71
C ASN A 57 -14.86 6.98 2.40
N GLN A 58 -14.23 8.16 2.41
CA GLN A 58 -12.92 8.40 3.05
C GLN A 58 -12.90 8.16 4.58
N ARG A 59 -14.07 8.00 5.21
CA ARG A 59 -14.22 7.67 6.63
C ARG A 59 -14.36 6.17 6.90
N ALA A 60 -14.36 5.34 5.85
CA ALA A 60 -14.46 3.89 6.01
C ALA A 60 -13.29 3.38 6.86
N ASP A 61 -13.59 2.43 7.73
CA ASP A 61 -12.58 1.86 8.61
C ASP A 61 -11.49 1.15 7.79
N LYS A 62 -10.23 1.50 8.10
CA LYS A 62 -9.06 1.02 7.34
C LYS A 62 -8.91 -0.49 7.44
N ASN A 63 -9.18 -1.07 8.61
CA ASN A 63 -9.07 -2.52 8.80
C ASN A 63 -10.11 -3.26 7.99
N THR A 64 -11.34 -2.77 8.02
CA THR A 64 -12.45 -3.36 7.27
C THR A 64 -12.17 -3.30 5.77
N MET A 65 -11.69 -2.16 5.26
CA MET A 65 -11.30 -2.03 3.85
C MET A 65 -10.18 -3.01 3.45
N HIS A 66 -9.12 -3.05 4.25
CA HIS A 66 -7.98 -3.91 3.98
C HIS A 66 -8.37 -5.39 4.05
N ALA A 67 -9.22 -5.78 5.00
CA ALA A 67 -9.76 -7.13 5.10
C ALA A 67 -10.61 -7.48 3.86
N SER A 68 -11.49 -6.57 3.41
CA SER A 68 -12.29 -6.79 2.20
C SER A 68 -11.45 -6.98 0.94
N LEU A 69 -10.28 -6.32 0.85
CA LEU A 69 -9.36 -6.45 -0.27
C LEU A 69 -8.32 -7.56 -0.09
N SER A 70 -8.30 -8.25 1.05
CA SER A 70 -7.18 -9.13 1.46
C SER A 70 -5.81 -8.42 1.41
N TRP A 71 -5.78 -7.11 1.68
CA TRP A 71 -4.56 -6.30 1.67
C TRP A 71 -3.94 -6.21 3.06
N LEU A 72 -2.65 -6.51 3.17
CA LEU A 72 -1.87 -6.24 4.37
C LEU A 72 -1.52 -4.75 4.45
N ARG A 73 -1.42 -4.19 5.66
CA ARG A 73 -0.84 -2.86 5.88
C ARG A 73 0.64 -2.86 5.51
N VAL A 74 1.22 -1.68 5.26
CA VAL A 74 2.64 -1.55 4.87
C VAL A 74 3.57 -2.21 5.89
N GLU A 75 3.36 -1.98 7.19
CA GLU A 75 4.17 -2.59 8.27
C GLU A 75 4.04 -4.12 8.30
N GLU A 76 2.82 -4.64 8.15
CA GLU A 76 2.54 -6.09 8.16
C GLU A 76 3.14 -6.77 6.95
N ARG A 77 3.03 -6.14 5.78
CA ARG A 77 3.59 -6.61 4.51
C ARG A 77 5.12 -6.64 4.58
N LEU A 78 5.73 -5.59 5.12
CA LEU A 78 7.18 -5.54 5.35
C LEU A 78 7.64 -6.67 6.28
N THR A 79 6.93 -6.86 7.40
CA THR A 79 7.24 -7.92 8.37
C THR A 79 7.13 -9.30 7.74
N ALA A 80 6.08 -9.55 6.96
CA ALA A 80 5.90 -10.80 6.22
C ALA A 80 7.02 -11.02 5.20
N SER A 81 7.39 -9.99 4.43
CA SER A 81 8.48 -10.06 3.45
C SER A 81 9.84 -10.33 4.11
N LEU A 82 10.13 -9.71 5.27
CA LEU A 82 11.34 -10.00 6.04
C LEU A 82 11.34 -11.44 6.56
N LEU A 83 10.25 -11.91 7.16
CA LEU A 83 10.14 -13.28 7.65
C LEU A 83 10.34 -14.31 6.52
N LEU A 84 9.78 -14.06 5.34
CA LEU A 84 10.00 -14.89 4.15
C LEU A 84 11.46 -14.86 3.70
N PHE A 85 12.10 -13.68 3.71
CA PHE A 85 13.51 -13.54 3.36
C PHE A 85 14.43 -14.31 4.32
N TYR A 86 14.19 -14.22 5.63
CA TYR A 86 14.95 -14.96 6.64
C TYR A 86 14.67 -16.47 6.60
N LYS A 87 13.43 -16.90 6.35
CA LYS A 87 13.06 -18.32 6.25
C LYS A 87 13.69 -19.01 5.03
N LYS A 88 13.95 -18.26 3.96
CA LYS A 88 14.47 -18.81 2.69
C LYS A 88 16.00 -18.96 2.68
N ARG A 89 16.71 -18.35 3.65
CA ARG A 89 18.12 -18.67 3.93
C ARG A 89 18.23 -19.92 4.77
#